data_AF-A0A822AAF9-F1
#
_entry.id   AF-A0A822AAF9-F1
#
_cell.length_a   1.000
_cell.length_b   1.000
_cell.length_c   1.000
_cell.angle_alpha   90.00
_cell.angle_beta   90.00
_cell.angle_gamma   90.00
#
_symmetry.space_group_name_H-M   'P 1'
#
loop_
_entity.id
_entity.type
_entity.pdbx_description
1 polymer ?
#
loop_
_entity_poly.entity_id
_entity_poly.type
_entity_poly.pdbx_seq_one_letter_code
_entity_poly.pdbx_strand_id
1 'polypeptide(L)'
;MIDDEPEFLFRYDEGKTLYTRELLPDITEPIRVQMERDTQMRTFQLTIKNLVRQEKMENILKFVKKELRTRPREAVRVIETLFKQRARNELVCVKNQFYNRKQTLDDLQDGRGMAKGFYQALFLTRLGPTLNVNLTFTCFYMPINFVQFACQYLREDITKGFPDYKAKAFRQIIRDLLIETEHTTRNIRYKLHGFGRPANLLTFTPRETNEEISDVASALQEITVEKYFEQKYNIKLKYPHLPCIDARSGLTKRANYLPMEVAKVVEWQRALKPLDTTQRARTTSKSIIKPDQRYMEIMNIMDSRDFEKDPYLKQLNIHVDKREMLQIKARILNPPEIRFRQGQNEIVESVNVGKWRIGRNRFYRAPEIKSWGLIYYGHRPNQQINQTINDFAYQLPELLRHKGFIIRPDLKLVPIIETSNIEKPLTEGSKKGWQLAIVILNTDASQSYSDVKQIGHQKLGVRTQCIDWKTLCRNMDKLHMYVENLSQKINVKLGGINSIVNTKLALTQSFQNDLFMFFGADVTHSTSSTDRPSVAAVVASREPTSSLYAARFCERKLLIIIPQSDHID
;
A
#
# COMPACT_ATOMS: atom_id res chain seq x y z
N MET A 1 15.14 9.34 39.83
CA MET A 1 16.45 9.99 39.81
C MET A 1 17.49 8.89 39.84
N ILE A 2 17.99 8.51 38.66
CA ILE A 2 19.29 7.86 38.50
C ILE A 2 19.94 8.76 37.44
N ASP A 3 20.58 9.82 37.92
CA ASP A 3 21.33 10.83 37.14
C ASP A 3 22.79 10.38 37.01
N ASP A 4 23.03 9.11 36.68
CA ASP A 4 24.33 8.67 36.19
C ASP A 4 24.25 8.68 34.67
N GLU A 5 24.88 9.67 34.03
CA GLU A 5 25.14 9.57 32.59
C GLU A 5 25.92 8.26 32.38
N PRO A 6 25.41 7.32 31.55
CA PRO A 6 26.05 6.02 31.41
C PRO A 6 27.45 6.19 30.84
N GLU A 7 28.43 5.59 31.51
CA GLU A 7 29.86 5.61 31.17
C GLU A 7 30.12 5.18 29.71
N PHE A 8 29.22 4.36 29.13
CA PHE A 8 29.22 3.98 27.72
C PHE A 8 27.83 4.06 27.10
N LEU A 9 27.69 4.88 26.04
CA LEU A 9 26.46 4.99 25.26
C LEU A 9 26.54 4.13 23.98
N PHE A 10 25.84 3.00 23.98
CA PHE A 10 25.77 2.07 22.85
C PHE A 10 24.59 2.39 21.92
N ARG A 11 24.74 2.16 20.60
CA ARG A 11 23.64 2.30 19.63
C ARG A 11 23.34 0.96 18.98
N TYR A 12 22.06 0.61 18.83
CA TYR A 12 21.65 -0.71 18.37
C TYR A 12 20.70 -0.61 17.17
N ASP A 13 20.98 -1.38 16.12
CA ASP A 13 20.20 -1.35 14.88
C ASP A 13 18.92 -2.20 14.91
N GLU A 14 18.58 -2.82 16.04
CA GLU A 14 17.49 -3.81 16.20
C GLU A 14 17.72 -5.15 15.49
N GLY A 15 18.90 -5.35 14.91
CA GLY A 15 19.30 -6.58 14.27
C GLY A 15 20.35 -7.33 15.08
N LYS A 16 21.60 -7.22 14.64
CA LYS A 16 22.74 -7.90 15.26
C LYS A 16 23.95 -6.97 15.42
N THR A 17 23.77 -5.67 15.16
CA THR A 17 24.87 -4.71 15.08
C THR A 17 24.73 -3.67 16.18
N LEU A 18 25.80 -3.50 16.93
CA LEU A 18 25.93 -2.51 17.98
C LEU A 18 27.10 -1.59 17.62
N TYR A 19 26.88 -0.28 17.74
CA TYR A 19 27.84 0.75 17.38
C TYR A 19 28.29 1.52 18.62
N THR A 20 29.59 1.74 18.69
CA THR A 20 30.25 2.53 19.73
C THR A 20 31.18 3.56 19.10
N ARG A 21 31.40 4.66 19.81
CA ARG A 21 32.42 5.65 19.44
C ARG A 21 33.82 5.15 19.76
N GLU A 22 33.96 4.52 20.92
CA GLU A 22 35.21 3.98 21.43
C GLU A 22 35.28 2.47 21.19
N LEU A 23 36.50 1.96 21.06
CA LEU A 23 36.73 0.53 21.01
C LEU A 23 36.30 -0.09 22.34
N LEU A 24 35.47 -1.11 22.26
CA LEU A 24 35.12 -1.89 23.44
C LEU A 24 36.31 -2.76 23.85
N PRO A 25 36.49 -2.99 25.17
CA PRO A 25 37.44 -3.98 25.64
C PRO A 25 37.09 -5.35 25.06
N ASP A 26 38.07 -6.25 24.99
CA ASP A 26 37.83 -7.60 24.47
C ASP A 26 36.91 -8.39 25.42
N ILE A 27 35.60 -8.36 25.15
CA ILE A 27 34.60 -9.10 25.92
C ILE A 27 34.45 -10.50 25.31
N THR A 28 35.24 -11.45 25.80
CA THR A 28 35.22 -12.85 25.36
C THR A 28 34.11 -13.67 26.02
N GLU A 29 33.70 -13.28 27.23
CA GLU A 29 32.66 -13.97 27.97
C GLU A 29 31.27 -13.40 27.70
N PRO A 30 30.23 -14.24 27.61
CA PRO A 30 28.86 -13.75 27.45
C PRO A 30 28.39 -12.95 28.67
N ILE A 31 27.95 -11.71 28.43
CA ILE A 31 27.37 -10.85 29.47
C ILE A 31 25.98 -11.39 29.80
N ARG A 32 25.75 -11.74 31.06
CA ARG A 32 24.43 -12.14 31.55
C ARG A 32 23.73 -10.93 32.14
N VAL A 33 22.62 -10.53 31.54
CA VAL A 33 21.80 -9.41 32.00
C VAL A 33 20.48 -9.98 32.48
N GLN A 34 20.15 -9.74 33.75
CA GLN A 34 18.81 -10.02 34.23
C GLN A 34 17.93 -8.81 33.96
N MET A 35 16.83 -9.03 33.26
CA MET A 35 15.84 -8.00 33.01
C MET A 35 14.47 -8.51 33.42
N GLU A 36 13.73 -7.66 34.12
CA GLU A 36 12.33 -7.92 34.36
C GLU A 36 11.58 -7.78 33.03
N ARG A 37 11.02 -8.90 32.54
CA ARG A 37 10.17 -8.93 31.37
C ARG A 37 8.90 -9.66 31.73
N ASP A 38 7.76 -9.00 31.51
CA ASP A 38 6.45 -9.54 31.86
C ASP A 38 6.36 -9.89 33.36
N THR A 39 6.95 -9.06 34.23
CA THR A 39 7.04 -9.24 35.70
C THR A 39 7.71 -10.55 36.17
N GLN A 40 8.56 -11.11 35.31
CA GLN A 40 9.50 -12.19 35.65
C GLN A 40 10.91 -11.72 35.36
N MET A 41 11.80 -11.97 36.32
CA MET A 41 13.23 -11.84 36.08
C MET A 41 13.67 -12.90 35.09
N ARG A 42 14.09 -12.47 33.91
CA ARG A 42 14.67 -13.34 32.89
C ARG A 42 16.14 -13.02 32.74
N THR A 43 16.96 -14.06 32.75
CA THR A 43 18.38 -13.95 32.41
C THR A 43 18.53 -14.00 30.90
N PHE A 44 19.02 -12.92 30.32
CA PHE A 44 19.45 -12.84 28.93
C PHE A 44 20.96 -12.98 28.86
N GLN A 45 21.42 -13.70 27.85
CA GLN A 45 22.84 -13.83 27.56
C GLN A 45 23.17 -13.04 26.30
N LEU A 46 24.01 -12.01 26.44
CA LEU A 46 24.52 -11.18 25.36
C LEU A 46 25.96 -11.60 25.07
N THR A 47 26.18 -12.20 23.90
CA THR A 47 27.53 -12.46 23.40
C THR A 47 27.92 -11.34 22.45
N ILE A 48 28.92 -10.54 22.83
CA ILE A 48 29.53 -9.56 21.96
C ILE A 48 30.61 -10.29 21.18
N LYS A 49 30.46 -10.37 19.85
CA LYS A 49 31.54 -10.84 18.98
C LYS A 49 32.32 -9.60 18.56
N ASN A 50 33.59 -9.51 18.97
CA ASN A 50 34.41 -8.33 18.73
C ASN A 50 34.55 -7.94 17.26
N LEU A 51 34.97 -6.69 17.12
CA LEU A 51 34.99 -5.82 15.95
C LEU A 51 34.75 -6.48 14.58
N VAL A 52 33.53 -6.35 14.07
CA VAL A 52 33.22 -6.74 12.68
C VAL A 52 33.84 -5.75 11.69
N ARG A 53 33.95 -4.44 12.04
CA ARG A 53 34.53 -3.38 11.19
C ARG A 53 34.61 -2.01 11.90
N GLN A 54 35.59 -1.15 11.54
CA GLN A 54 35.58 0.29 11.85
C GLN A 54 35.00 1.09 10.68
N GLU A 55 34.08 2.02 10.96
CA GLU A 55 33.48 2.89 9.94
C GLU A 55 33.88 4.35 10.13
N LYS A 56 34.47 4.95 9.09
CA LYS A 56 34.91 6.36 9.11
C LYS A 56 33.76 7.28 8.72
N MET A 57 33.24 8.06 9.66
CA MET A 57 32.16 9.04 9.39
C MET A 57 32.60 10.13 8.40
N GLU A 58 33.91 10.46 8.34
CA GLU A 58 34.46 11.40 7.34
C GLU A 58 34.15 10.98 5.89
N ASN A 59 33.95 9.68 5.63
CA ASN A 59 33.62 9.19 4.29
C ASN A 59 32.30 9.78 3.79
N ILE A 60 31.39 10.16 4.67
CA ILE A 60 30.16 10.86 4.29
C ILE A 60 30.50 12.21 3.65
N LEU A 61 31.41 12.97 4.27
CA LEU A 61 31.85 14.26 3.75
C LEU A 61 32.67 14.11 2.47
N LYS A 62 33.60 13.13 2.42
CA LYS A 62 34.38 12.81 1.22
C LYS A 62 33.47 12.42 0.05
N PHE A 63 32.42 11.65 0.29
CA PHE A 63 31.43 11.30 -0.74
C PHE A 63 30.64 12.52 -1.22
N VAL A 64 30.16 13.38 -0.32
CA VAL A 64 29.48 14.64 -0.70
C VAL A 64 30.39 15.53 -1.55
N LYS A 65 31.67 15.62 -1.20
CA LYS A 65 32.70 16.35 -1.97
C LYS A 65 33.12 15.64 -3.28
N LYS A 66 32.56 14.46 -3.57
CA LYS A 66 32.89 13.61 -4.72
C LYS A 66 34.33 13.07 -4.72
N GLU A 67 34.98 13.05 -3.57
CA GLU A 67 36.28 12.39 -3.37
C GLU A 67 36.13 10.86 -3.33
N LEU A 68 34.94 10.37 -2.95
CA LEU A 68 34.58 8.95 -3.03
C LEU A 68 33.55 8.70 -4.14
N ARG A 69 33.75 7.64 -4.91
CA ARG A 69 32.79 7.18 -5.94
C ARG A 69 31.63 6.39 -5.34
N THR A 70 31.90 5.62 -4.29
CA THR A 70 30.93 4.72 -3.67
C THR A 70 30.28 5.38 -2.45
N ARG A 71 28.95 5.25 -2.35
CA ARG A 71 28.21 5.78 -1.21
C ARG A 71 28.61 5.02 0.07
N PRO A 72 29.01 5.70 1.15
CA PRO A 72 29.40 5.05 2.41
C PRO A 72 28.15 4.58 3.17
N ARG A 73 27.61 3.43 2.78
CA ARG A 73 26.32 2.90 3.28
C ARG A 73 26.31 2.66 4.78
N GLU A 74 27.36 2.05 5.32
CA GLU A 74 27.43 1.74 6.74
C GLU A 74 27.55 3.01 7.59
N ALA A 75 28.37 3.99 7.20
CA ALA A 75 28.42 5.28 7.89
C ALA A 75 27.06 6.00 7.90
N VAL A 76 26.32 5.97 6.78
CA VAL A 76 24.95 6.51 6.72
C VAL A 76 24.03 5.74 7.66
N ARG A 77 24.09 4.40 7.67
CA ARG A 77 23.28 3.53 8.54
C ARG A 77 23.55 3.78 10.03
N VAL A 78 24.81 4.05 10.40
CA VAL A 78 25.17 4.46 11.75
C VAL A 78 24.39 5.71 12.11
N ILE A 79 24.51 6.79 11.31
CA ILE A 79 23.80 8.06 11.58
C ILE A 79 22.27 7.87 11.64
N GLU A 80 21.69 7.12 10.71
CA GLU A 80 20.24 6.84 10.72
C GLU A 80 19.79 6.06 11.97
N THR A 81 20.64 5.17 12.48
CA THR A 81 20.39 4.44 13.75
C THR A 81 20.34 5.42 14.92
N LEU A 82 21.21 6.43 14.96
CA LEU A 82 21.23 7.44 16.04
C LEU A 82 19.92 8.19 16.10
N PHE A 83 19.47 8.68 14.94
CA PHE A 83 18.23 9.44 14.83
C PHE A 83 16.98 8.63 15.18
N LYS A 84 17.10 7.29 15.28
CA LYS A 84 16.03 6.39 15.72
C LYS A 84 16.12 6.05 17.20
N GLN A 85 17.32 6.01 17.78
CA GLN A 85 17.56 5.41 19.09
C GLN A 85 16.69 6.02 20.19
N ARG A 86 16.70 7.35 20.33
CA ARG A 86 15.81 8.05 21.27
C ARG A 86 14.35 7.96 20.85
N ALA A 87 14.06 8.21 19.57
CA ALA A 87 12.69 8.24 19.05
C ALA A 87 11.94 6.91 19.26
N ARG A 88 12.63 5.76 19.27
CA ARG A 88 12.04 4.43 19.52
C ARG A 88 11.46 4.26 20.93
N ASN A 89 11.97 5.00 21.91
CA ASN A 89 11.45 4.94 23.28
C ASN A 89 10.09 5.65 23.40
N GLU A 90 9.88 6.69 22.61
CA GLU A 90 8.72 7.58 22.71
C GLU A 90 7.67 7.33 21.60
N LEU A 91 8.13 6.85 20.43
CA LEU A 91 7.32 6.69 19.22
C LEU A 91 7.29 5.24 18.77
N VAL A 92 6.22 4.90 18.06
CA VAL A 92 6.11 3.65 17.31
C VAL A 92 6.95 3.78 16.05
N CYS A 93 8.06 3.04 15.99
CA CYS A 93 8.98 3.04 14.87
C CYS A 93 8.70 1.86 13.93
N VAL A 94 8.43 2.15 12.66
CA VAL A 94 8.30 1.17 11.59
C VAL A 94 9.27 1.54 10.47
N LYS A 95 10.42 0.85 10.41
CA LYS A 95 11.52 1.15 9.49
C LYS A 95 12.05 2.59 9.67
N ASN A 96 11.61 3.51 8.81
CA ASN A 96 11.97 4.94 8.81
C ASN A 96 10.74 5.82 9.06
N GLN A 97 9.65 5.24 9.55
CA GLN A 97 8.38 5.91 9.82
C GLN A 97 8.10 5.89 11.31
N PHE A 98 7.61 6.99 11.85
CA PHE A 98 7.42 7.19 13.27
C PHE A 98 6.02 7.70 13.53
N TYR A 99 5.35 7.12 14.53
CA TYR A 99 3.98 7.43 14.90
C TYR A 99 3.89 7.66 16.40
N ASN A 100 3.21 8.73 16.82
CA ASN A 100 2.99 9.00 18.23
C ASN A 100 2.09 7.90 18.83
N ARG A 101 2.54 7.22 19.89
CA ARG A 101 1.79 6.13 20.54
C ARG A 101 0.49 6.60 21.22
N LYS A 102 0.43 7.88 21.60
CA LYS A 102 -0.72 8.48 22.28
C LYS A 102 -1.80 9.01 21.34
N GLN A 103 -1.57 8.97 20.01
CA GLN A 103 -2.57 9.46 19.06
C GLN A 103 -3.75 8.48 18.96
N THR A 104 -4.94 9.03 18.75
CA THR A 104 -6.10 8.22 18.37
C THR A 104 -6.00 7.85 16.89
N LEU A 105 -6.29 6.59 16.57
CA LEU A 105 -6.35 6.15 15.18
C LEU A 105 -7.64 6.63 14.52
N ASP A 106 -7.50 7.16 13.31
CA ASP A 106 -8.62 7.54 12.46
C ASP A 106 -9.34 6.28 11.95
N ASP A 107 -10.55 6.03 12.44
CA ASP A 107 -11.30 4.80 12.10
C ASP A 107 -11.55 4.67 10.58
N LEU A 108 -11.06 3.56 10.02
CA LEU A 108 -11.25 3.15 8.63
C LEU A 108 -12.29 2.01 8.50
N GLN A 109 -12.98 1.66 9.57
CA GLN A 109 -13.84 0.48 9.70
C GLN A 109 -13.06 -0.84 9.60
N ASP A 110 -13.77 -1.96 9.73
CA ASP A 110 -13.22 -3.31 9.67
C ASP A 110 -12.08 -3.56 10.67
N GLY A 111 -12.15 -2.96 11.87
CA GLY A 111 -11.11 -3.10 12.89
C GLY A 111 -9.76 -2.49 12.47
N ARG A 112 -9.72 -1.56 11.52
CA ARG A 112 -8.52 -0.86 11.06
C ARG A 112 -8.63 0.63 11.29
N GLY A 113 -7.52 1.26 11.67
CA GLY A 113 -7.42 2.70 11.86
C GLY A 113 -6.18 3.27 11.17
N MET A 114 -6.27 4.51 10.71
CA MET A 114 -5.16 5.24 10.10
C MET A 114 -4.42 6.04 11.17
N ALA A 115 -3.09 5.98 11.16
CA ALA A 115 -2.24 6.86 11.95
C ALA A 115 -1.54 7.87 11.06
N LYS A 116 -1.37 9.07 11.60
CA LYS A 116 -0.51 10.11 11.04
C LYS A 116 0.84 10.07 11.76
N GLY A 117 1.90 10.24 10.99
CA GLY A 117 3.26 10.23 11.51
C GLY A 117 4.19 10.98 10.58
N PHE A 118 5.49 10.74 10.75
CA PHE A 118 6.49 11.23 9.81
C PHE A 118 7.45 10.14 9.37
N TYR A 119 7.91 10.27 8.13
CA TYR A 119 9.07 9.60 7.60
C TYR A 119 10.31 10.44 7.90
N GLN A 120 11.43 9.79 8.19
CA GLN A 120 12.73 10.44 8.33
C GLN A 120 13.84 9.55 7.76
N ALA A 121 14.73 10.14 6.95
CA ALA A 121 15.94 9.48 6.47
C ALA A 121 17.06 10.47 6.14
N LEU A 122 18.30 9.98 6.12
CA LEU A 122 19.46 10.79 5.76
C LEU A 122 19.76 10.69 4.26
N PHE A 123 19.77 11.84 3.59
CA PHE A 123 20.17 11.96 2.19
C PHE A 123 21.53 12.65 2.08
N LEU A 124 22.37 12.18 1.16
CA LEU A 124 23.64 12.85 0.85
C LEU A 124 23.41 13.70 -0.39
N THR A 125 23.30 15.01 -0.21
CA THR A 125 23.03 15.97 -1.28
C THR A 125 24.29 16.75 -1.63
N ARG A 126 24.24 17.56 -2.69
CA ARG A 126 25.35 18.48 -3.04
C ARG A 126 25.61 19.54 -1.96
N LEU A 127 24.65 19.82 -1.10
CA LEU A 127 24.77 20.80 -0.02
C LEU A 127 25.21 20.17 1.30
N GLY A 128 25.36 18.85 1.36
CA GLY A 128 25.73 18.13 2.58
C GLY A 128 24.81 16.97 2.90
N PRO A 129 25.06 16.30 4.04
CA PRO A 129 24.09 15.40 4.66
C PRO A 129 22.83 16.19 5.03
N THR A 130 21.68 15.74 4.56
CA THR A 130 20.38 16.41 4.71
C THR A 130 19.38 15.43 5.32
N LEU A 131 18.77 15.83 6.43
CA LEU A 131 17.70 15.06 7.04
C LEU A 131 16.39 15.34 6.30
N ASN A 132 15.89 14.34 5.57
CA ASN A 132 14.60 14.45 4.89
C ASN A 132 13.50 14.01 5.85
N VAL A 133 12.57 14.91 6.14
CA VAL A 133 11.38 14.64 6.95
C VAL A 133 10.13 14.94 6.14
N ASN A 134 9.15 14.03 6.19
CA ASN A 134 7.89 14.20 5.47
C ASN A 134 6.75 13.51 6.22
N LEU A 135 5.52 14.01 6.09
CA LEU A 135 4.35 13.34 6.69
C LEU A 135 4.10 11.98 6.04
N THR A 136 3.74 11.00 6.86
CA THR A 136 3.33 9.66 6.42
C THR A 136 2.00 9.29 7.06
N PHE A 137 1.21 8.50 6.33
CA PHE A 137 -0.05 7.95 6.78
C PHE A 137 0.00 6.44 6.55
N THR A 138 -0.28 5.64 7.58
CA THR A 138 -0.35 4.18 7.45
C THR A 138 -1.52 3.63 8.23
N CYS A 139 -1.95 2.43 7.89
CA CYS A 139 -3.01 1.72 8.59
C CYS A 139 -2.43 0.76 9.64
N PHE A 140 -3.08 0.72 10.79
CA PHE A 140 -2.84 -0.21 11.89
C PHE A 140 -4.13 -0.94 12.23
N TYR A 141 -4.02 -2.13 12.83
CA TYR A 141 -5.17 -2.80 13.42
C TYR A 141 -5.57 -2.10 14.72
N MET A 142 -6.88 -1.97 14.95
CA MET A 142 -7.43 -1.35 16.16
C MET A 142 -7.20 -2.29 17.36
N PRO A 143 -6.74 -1.77 18.51
CA PRO A 143 -6.47 -2.58 19.70
C PRO A 143 -7.75 -2.87 20.50
N ILE A 144 -8.68 -3.62 19.87
CA ILE A 144 -9.99 -3.97 20.43
C ILE A 144 -10.06 -5.47 20.74
N ASN A 145 -11.09 -5.85 21.50
CA ASN A 145 -11.38 -7.26 21.79
C ASN A 145 -11.46 -8.07 20.49
N PHE A 146 -10.94 -9.29 20.49
CA PHE A 146 -10.80 -10.09 19.28
C PHE A 146 -12.15 -10.50 18.67
N VAL A 147 -13.20 -10.73 19.48
CA VAL A 147 -14.56 -10.97 18.96
C VAL A 147 -15.08 -9.73 18.23
N GLN A 148 -14.94 -8.55 18.84
CA GLN A 148 -15.32 -7.28 18.22
C GLN A 148 -14.53 -7.03 16.93
N PHE A 149 -13.23 -7.29 16.94
CA PHE A 149 -12.37 -7.20 15.76
C PHE A 149 -12.85 -8.12 14.65
N ALA A 150 -13.15 -9.38 14.95
CA ALA A 150 -13.65 -10.34 13.97
C ALA A 150 -15.00 -9.91 13.40
N CYS A 151 -15.93 -9.43 14.23
CA CYS A 151 -17.22 -8.92 13.78
C CYS A 151 -17.06 -7.71 12.83
N GLN A 152 -16.24 -6.73 13.23
CA GLN A 152 -15.99 -5.56 12.40
C GLN A 152 -15.33 -5.95 11.09
N TYR A 153 -14.28 -6.78 11.14
CA TYR A 153 -13.50 -7.15 9.97
C TYR A 153 -14.32 -7.96 8.95
N LEU A 154 -15.14 -8.89 9.42
CA LEU A 154 -16.02 -9.71 8.58
C LEU A 154 -17.31 -8.98 8.20
N ARG A 155 -17.61 -7.83 8.82
CA ARG A 155 -18.87 -7.09 8.70
C ARG A 155 -20.11 -7.93 9.02
N GLU A 156 -19.96 -8.84 9.97
CA GLU A 156 -20.98 -9.80 10.36
C GLU A 156 -20.91 -10.04 11.86
N ASP A 157 -22.04 -10.37 12.47
CA ASP A 157 -22.08 -10.70 13.89
C ASP A 157 -21.74 -12.17 14.13
N ILE A 158 -20.45 -12.46 14.33
CA ILE A 158 -19.99 -13.84 14.58
C ILE A 158 -20.52 -14.41 15.90
N THR A 159 -21.00 -13.57 16.83
CA THR A 159 -21.54 -14.03 18.12
C THR A 159 -22.77 -14.91 17.95
N LYS A 160 -23.49 -14.78 16.81
CA LYS A 160 -24.64 -15.61 16.45
C LYS A 160 -24.27 -16.92 15.75
N GLY A 161 -23.01 -17.07 15.33
CA GLY A 161 -22.50 -18.26 14.67
C GLY A 161 -21.31 -17.95 13.78
N PHE A 162 -20.29 -18.81 13.83
CA PHE A 162 -19.07 -18.65 13.04
C PHE A 162 -18.76 -19.91 12.22
N PRO A 163 -19.31 -20.05 10.99
CA PRO A 163 -19.13 -21.24 10.16
C PRO A 163 -17.68 -21.50 9.77
N ASP A 164 -17.29 -22.78 9.67
CA ASP A 164 -15.92 -23.22 9.38
C ASP A 164 -15.32 -22.62 8.11
N TYR A 165 -16.11 -22.50 7.03
CA TYR A 165 -15.62 -21.92 5.77
C TYR A 165 -15.23 -20.44 5.94
N LYS A 166 -15.96 -19.68 6.77
CA LYS A 166 -15.65 -18.29 7.10
C LYS A 166 -14.46 -18.21 8.05
N ALA A 167 -14.40 -19.07 9.07
CA ALA A 167 -13.25 -19.16 9.96
C ALA A 167 -11.96 -19.47 9.20
N LYS A 168 -12.03 -20.38 8.21
CA LYS A 168 -10.91 -20.72 7.32
C LYS A 168 -10.48 -19.52 6.45
N ALA A 169 -11.43 -18.79 5.87
CA ALA A 169 -11.13 -17.58 5.10
C ALA A 169 -10.52 -16.48 5.98
N PHE A 170 -11.10 -16.22 7.16
CA PHE A 170 -10.61 -15.22 8.11
C PHE A 170 -9.19 -15.55 8.60
N ARG A 171 -8.92 -16.83 8.91
CA ARG A 171 -7.58 -17.31 9.31
C ARG A 171 -6.49 -16.93 8.31
N GLN A 172 -6.75 -16.96 7.00
CA GLN A 172 -5.75 -16.59 5.99
C GLN A 172 -5.36 -15.10 6.06
N ILE A 173 -6.22 -14.29 6.67
CA ILE A 173 -6.07 -12.84 6.78
C ILE A 173 -5.29 -12.48 8.04
N ILE A 174 -5.66 -13.09 9.16
CA ILE A 174 -5.14 -12.76 10.50
C ILE A 174 -3.99 -13.65 10.96
N ARG A 175 -3.53 -14.59 10.13
CA ARG A 175 -2.34 -15.39 10.43
C ARG A 175 -1.20 -14.45 10.83
N ASP A 176 -0.51 -14.80 11.91
CA ASP A 176 0.61 -14.06 12.47
C ASP A 176 0.27 -12.74 13.18
N LEU A 177 -1.02 -12.40 13.29
CA LEU A 177 -1.47 -11.28 14.12
C LEU A 177 -1.11 -11.56 15.58
N LEU A 178 -0.51 -10.57 16.25
CA LEU A 178 -0.26 -10.64 17.68
C LEU A 178 -1.53 -10.28 18.44
N ILE A 179 -1.87 -11.09 19.42
CA ILE A 179 -2.93 -10.85 20.38
C ILE A 179 -2.35 -10.81 21.78
N GLU A 180 -3.00 -10.12 22.69
CA GLU A 180 -2.68 -10.12 24.12
C GLU A 180 -3.88 -10.58 24.92
N THR A 181 -3.62 -11.31 26.00
CA THR A 181 -4.67 -11.80 26.90
C THR A 181 -4.86 -10.88 28.08
N GLU A 182 -6.10 -10.59 28.45
CA GLU A 182 -6.44 -9.68 29.56
C GLU A 182 -7.01 -10.41 30.80
N HIS A 183 -7.08 -11.75 30.79
CA HIS A 183 -7.67 -12.55 31.87
C HIS A 183 -6.71 -12.87 33.03
N THR A 184 -5.42 -12.58 32.88
CA THR A 184 -4.40 -12.74 33.93
C THR A 184 -3.92 -11.37 34.38
N THR A 185 -3.30 -11.30 35.57
CA THR A 185 -2.64 -10.08 36.06
C THR A 185 -1.55 -9.54 35.11
N ARG A 186 -1.10 -10.37 34.16
CA ARG A 186 -0.10 -10.06 33.15
C ARG A 186 -0.73 -10.13 31.76
N ASN A 187 -0.41 -9.16 30.91
CA ASN A 187 -0.76 -9.22 29.49
C ASN A 187 0.25 -10.10 28.75
N ILE A 188 -0.14 -11.34 28.45
CA ILE A 188 0.71 -12.28 27.70
C ILE A 188 0.40 -12.13 26.22
N ARG A 189 1.44 -11.95 25.40
CA ARG A 189 1.32 -11.82 23.95
C ARG A 189 1.50 -13.16 23.25
N TYR A 190 0.60 -13.46 22.31
CA TYR A 190 0.62 -14.65 21.49
C TYR A 190 0.55 -14.31 20.01
N LYS A 191 1.20 -15.15 19.20
CA LYS A 191 1.06 -15.11 17.75
C LYS A 191 -0.09 -16.02 17.34
N LEU A 192 -1.05 -15.48 16.58
CA LEU A 192 -2.23 -16.23 16.16
C LEU A 192 -1.89 -17.16 14.99
N HIS A 193 -2.11 -18.46 15.18
CA HIS A 193 -1.88 -19.49 14.14
C HIS A 193 -3.18 -19.94 13.45
N GLY A 194 -4.31 -19.83 14.15
CA GLY A 194 -5.62 -20.17 13.61
C GLY A 194 -6.69 -20.29 14.67
N PHE A 195 -7.65 -21.18 14.39
CA PHE A 195 -8.79 -21.46 15.25
C PHE A 195 -8.83 -22.96 15.56
N GLY A 196 -9.11 -23.29 16.82
CA GLY A 196 -9.40 -24.63 17.30
C GLY A 196 -10.90 -24.92 17.31
N ARG A 197 -11.32 -25.86 18.16
CA ARG A 197 -12.74 -26.16 18.40
C ARG A 197 -13.39 -25.10 19.31
N PRO A 198 -14.74 -25.03 19.38
CA PRO A 198 -15.48 -24.23 20.35
C PRO A 198 -15.01 -24.41 21.79
N ALA A 199 -15.02 -23.35 22.60
CA ALA A 199 -14.53 -23.39 23.98
C ALA A 199 -15.31 -24.36 24.89
N ASN A 200 -16.61 -24.55 24.64
CA ASN A 200 -17.45 -25.54 25.33
C ASN A 200 -17.19 -27.00 24.91
N LEU A 201 -16.53 -27.23 23.76
CA LEU A 201 -16.26 -28.58 23.23
C LEU A 201 -14.77 -28.96 23.26
N LEU A 202 -13.88 -27.97 23.31
CA LEU A 202 -12.44 -28.19 23.30
C LEU A 202 -11.96 -28.60 24.68
N THR A 203 -11.60 -29.87 24.83
CA THR A 203 -11.02 -30.41 26.06
C THR A 203 -9.50 -30.35 26.03
N PHE A 204 -8.91 -30.23 27.23
CA PHE A 204 -7.48 -30.39 27.45
C PHE A 204 -7.23 -30.85 28.89
N THR A 205 -6.02 -31.32 29.14
CA THR A 205 -5.54 -31.71 30.46
C THR A 205 -4.76 -30.54 31.07
N PRO A 206 -5.28 -29.87 32.13
CA PRO A 206 -4.55 -28.80 32.80
C PRO A 206 -3.26 -29.35 33.41
N ARG A 207 -2.18 -28.56 33.39
CA ARG A 207 -0.98 -28.85 34.19
C ARG A 207 -0.99 -27.95 35.41
N GLU A 208 -0.76 -28.53 36.58
CA GLU A 208 -0.46 -27.75 37.78
C GLU A 208 0.91 -27.08 37.62
N THR A 209 1.01 -25.83 38.06
CA THR A 209 2.20 -24.99 37.91
C THR A 209 3.22 -25.16 39.04
N ASN A 210 3.10 -26.19 39.88
CA ASN A 210 4.02 -26.42 40.98
C ASN A 210 5.09 -27.45 40.58
N GLU A 211 6.34 -27.00 40.57
CA GLU A 211 7.54 -27.83 40.57
C GLU A 211 7.62 -28.59 41.89
N GLU A 212 6.85 -29.66 42.03
CA GLU A 212 7.09 -30.74 42.99
C GLU A 212 6.34 -31.97 42.47
N ILE A 213 7.05 -32.78 41.69
CA ILE A 213 6.56 -34.10 41.25
C ILE A 213 6.57 -34.97 42.51
N SER A 214 5.43 -35.08 43.18
CA SER A 214 5.15 -36.23 44.03
C SER A 214 4.36 -37.24 43.21
N ASP A 215 4.85 -38.48 43.21
CA ASP A 215 4.32 -39.63 42.48
C ASP A 215 2.97 -40.09 43.02
N VAL A 216 1.93 -39.30 42.79
CA VAL A 216 0.55 -39.78 42.81
C VAL A 216 -0.09 -39.33 41.51
N ALA A 217 -0.22 -40.27 40.58
CA ALA A 217 -1.00 -40.14 39.37
C ALA A 217 -2.48 -39.90 39.73
N SER A 218 -2.83 -38.68 40.14
CA SER A 218 -4.20 -38.22 40.06
C SER A 218 -4.54 -38.15 38.58
N ALA A 219 -5.57 -38.91 38.19
CA ALA A 219 -6.08 -38.91 36.83
C ALA A 219 -6.45 -37.47 36.46
N LEU A 220 -5.56 -36.78 35.74
CA LEU A 220 -5.81 -35.40 35.32
C LEU A 220 -7.03 -35.42 34.39
N GLN A 221 -8.17 -35.01 34.95
CA GLN A 221 -9.44 -35.04 34.25
C GLN A 221 -9.41 -34.08 33.06
N GLU A 222 -9.84 -34.55 31.89
CA GLU A 222 -10.07 -33.66 30.76
C GLU A 222 -11.16 -32.65 31.12
N ILE A 223 -10.85 -31.36 30.99
CA ILE A 223 -11.77 -30.25 31.22
C ILE A 223 -11.91 -29.44 29.94
N THR A 224 -13.09 -28.88 29.70
CA THR A 224 -13.31 -27.97 28.57
C THR A 224 -12.64 -26.62 28.84
N VAL A 225 -12.25 -25.90 27.79
CA VAL A 225 -11.70 -24.55 27.92
C VAL A 225 -12.69 -23.63 28.67
N GLU A 226 -13.99 -23.72 28.37
CA GLU A 226 -15.03 -22.96 29.09
C GLU A 226 -14.99 -23.22 30.60
N LYS A 227 -15.08 -24.49 31.04
CA LYS A 227 -15.09 -24.85 32.46
C LYS A 227 -13.78 -24.46 33.16
N TYR A 228 -12.64 -24.59 32.47
CA TYR A 228 -11.36 -24.17 33.03
C TYR A 228 -11.31 -22.67 33.29
N PHE A 229 -11.81 -21.84 32.38
CA PHE A 229 -11.85 -20.38 32.57
C PHE A 229 -12.84 -19.97 33.67
N GLU A 230 -13.96 -20.67 33.80
CA GLU A 230 -14.91 -20.46 34.90
C GLU A 230 -14.28 -20.84 36.25
N GLN A 231 -13.64 -22.01 36.36
CA GLN A 231 -13.09 -22.50 37.62
C GLN A 231 -11.81 -21.77 38.06
N LYS A 232 -10.86 -21.54 37.14
CA LYS A 232 -9.54 -20.99 37.48
C LYS A 232 -9.51 -19.46 37.53
N TYR A 233 -10.22 -18.81 36.61
CA TYR A 233 -10.18 -17.35 36.46
C TYR A 233 -11.49 -16.68 36.87
N ASN A 234 -12.52 -17.44 37.28
CA ASN A 234 -13.85 -16.92 37.58
C ASN A 234 -14.46 -16.14 36.39
N ILE A 235 -14.20 -16.61 35.15
CA ILE A 235 -14.70 -15.98 33.92
C ILE A 235 -15.73 -16.91 33.28
N LYS A 236 -17.00 -16.50 33.33
CA LYS A 236 -18.06 -17.13 32.55
C LYS A 236 -18.09 -16.56 31.14
N LEU A 237 -17.73 -17.38 30.15
CA LEU A 237 -17.70 -16.98 28.74
C LEU A 237 -19.12 -16.65 28.25
N LYS A 238 -19.26 -15.58 27.46
CA LYS A 238 -20.56 -15.19 26.87
C LYS A 238 -20.84 -15.94 25.57
N TYR A 239 -19.79 -16.34 24.87
CA TYR A 239 -19.83 -16.99 23.56
C TYR A 239 -19.00 -18.28 23.55
N PRO A 240 -19.29 -19.25 24.43
CA PRO A 240 -18.49 -20.47 24.55
C PRO A 240 -18.56 -21.38 23.30
N HIS A 241 -19.57 -21.17 22.44
CA HIS A 241 -19.70 -21.83 21.14
C HIS A 241 -18.73 -21.29 20.07
N LEU A 242 -18.06 -20.16 20.29
CA LEU A 242 -17.05 -19.65 19.36
C LEU A 242 -15.76 -20.47 19.46
N PRO A 243 -15.04 -20.67 18.34
CA PRO A 243 -13.81 -21.44 18.35
C PRO A 243 -12.70 -20.73 19.13
N CYS A 244 -11.91 -21.48 19.89
CA CYS A 244 -10.75 -20.91 20.55
C CYS A 244 -9.69 -20.46 19.54
N ILE A 245 -8.95 -19.40 19.88
CA ILE A 245 -7.75 -18.99 19.16
C ILE A 245 -6.65 -20.02 19.44
N ASP A 246 -6.03 -20.51 18.37
CA ASP A 246 -4.84 -21.35 18.42
C ASP A 246 -3.58 -20.47 18.49
N ALA A 247 -2.96 -20.46 19.67
CA ALA A 247 -1.86 -19.61 20.07
C ALA A 247 -0.55 -20.39 20.33
N ARG A 248 -0.39 -21.57 19.71
CA ARG A 248 0.82 -22.41 19.84
C ARG A 248 2.10 -21.63 19.49
N SER A 249 3.08 -21.57 20.39
CA SER A 249 4.31 -20.77 20.22
C SER A 249 5.59 -21.61 20.34
N GLY A 250 6.57 -21.37 19.45
CA GLY A 250 7.97 -21.81 19.61
C GLY A 250 8.28 -23.29 19.37
N LEU A 251 9.57 -23.66 19.53
CA LEU A 251 10.14 -25.00 19.28
C LEU A 251 9.43 -26.13 20.06
N THR A 252 8.87 -25.81 21.22
CA THR A 252 7.98 -26.74 21.95
C THR A 252 6.56 -26.50 21.45
N LYS A 253 6.00 -27.45 20.68
CA LYS A 253 4.61 -27.47 20.17
C LYS A 253 3.55 -27.53 21.28
N ARG A 254 3.60 -26.65 22.28
CA ARG A 254 2.65 -26.62 23.41
C ARG A 254 1.31 -26.06 22.92
N ALA A 255 0.26 -26.87 23.01
CA ALA A 255 -1.10 -26.47 22.66
C ALA A 255 -1.61 -25.39 23.63
N ASN A 256 -1.72 -24.16 23.16
CA ASN A 256 -2.32 -23.05 23.90
C ASN A 256 -3.58 -22.61 23.15
N TYR A 257 -4.74 -22.82 23.76
CA TYR A 257 -6.03 -22.41 23.21
C TYR A 257 -6.65 -21.34 24.11
N LEU A 258 -7.07 -20.23 23.50
CA LEU A 258 -7.60 -19.08 24.20
C LEU A 258 -9.02 -18.80 23.71
N PRO A 259 -10.04 -18.65 24.57
CA PRO A 259 -11.33 -18.11 24.16
C PRO A 259 -11.14 -16.77 23.44
N MET A 260 -11.90 -16.52 22.36
CA MET A 260 -11.79 -15.25 21.63
C MET A 260 -12.07 -14.03 22.50
N GLU A 261 -12.97 -14.17 23.48
CA GLU A 261 -13.40 -13.10 24.36
C GLU A 261 -12.30 -12.60 25.31
N VAL A 262 -11.30 -13.42 25.62
CA VAL A 262 -10.22 -13.05 26.55
C VAL A 262 -8.98 -12.51 25.84
N ALA A 263 -9.07 -12.35 24.52
CA ALA A 263 -7.98 -11.88 23.67
C ALA A 263 -8.30 -10.50 23.09
N LYS A 264 -7.27 -9.68 22.97
CA LYS A 264 -7.30 -8.35 22.36
C LYS A 264 -6.21 -8.24 21.30
N VAL A 265 -6.48 -7.51 20.22
CA VAL A 265 -5.46 -7.27 19.19
C VAL A 265 -4.39 -6.34 19.75
N VAL A 266 -3.10 -6.73 19.63
CA VAL A 266 -1.99 -5.88 20.11
C VAL A 266 -1.96 -4.58 19.31
N GLU A 267 -1.77 -3.47 20.02
CA GLU A 267 -1.65 -2.14 19.42
C GLU A 267 -0.49 -2.02 18.41
N TRP A 268 -0.61 -1.04 17.49
CA TRP A 268 0.47 -0.64 16.59
C TRP A 268 1.00 -1.73 15.63
N GLN A 269 0.16 -2.72 15.31
CA GLN A 269 0.43 -3.68 14.25
C GLN A 269 -0.07 -3.19 12.89
N ARG A 270 0.85 -3.05 11.92
CA ARG A 270 0.50 -2.53 10.59
C ARG A 270 -0.46 -3.47 9.85
N ALA A 271 -1.55 -2.90 9.33
CA ALA A 271 -2.45 -3.60 8.43
C ALA A 271 -1.88 -3.56 7.01
N LEU A 272 -1.22 -4.65 6.58
CA LEU A 272 -0.58 -4.74 5.27
C LEU A 272 -1.52 -5.18 4.14
N LYS A 273 -2.72 -5.66 4.49
CA LYS A 273 -3.71 -6.06 3.49
C LYS A 273 -4.26 -4.83 2.76
N PRO A 274 -4.50 -4.91 1.43
CA PRO A 274 -5.06 -3.81 0.67
C PRO A 274 -6.36 -3.27 1.28
N LEU A 275 -6.50 -1.94 1.26
CA LEU A 275 -7.74 -1.26 1.61
C LEU A 275 -8.77 -1.42 0.49
N ASP A 276 -10.05 -1.48 0.86
CA ASP A 276 -11.13 -1.43 -0.12
C ASP A 276 -11.29 -0.01 -0.72
N THR A 277 -12.21 0.16 -1.66
CA THR A 277 -12.41 1.46 -2.33
C THR A 277 -12.90 2.55 -1.38
N THR A 278 -13.75 2.23 -0.42
CA THR A 278 -14.30 3.18 0.57
C THR A 278 -13.20 3.62 1.55
N GLN A 279 -12.41 2.67 2.04
CA GLN A 279 -11.26 2.89 2.92
C GLN A 279 -10.18 3.71 2.24
N ARG A 280 -9.88 3.42 0.95
CA ARG A 280 -8.96 4.24 0.15
C ARG A 280 -9.48 5.67 0.01
N ALA A 281 -10.76 5.87 -0.29
CA ALA A 281 -11.33 7.21 -0.41
C ALA A 281 -11.21 7.99 0.91
N ARG A 282 -11.51 7.36 2.06
CA ARG A 282 -11.35 7.98 3.39
C ARG A 282 -9.88 8.31 3.70
N THR A 283 -8.98 7.38 3.44
CA THR A 283 -7.53 7.56 3.63
C THR A 283 -7.01 8.72 2.79
N THR A 284 -7.40 8.78 1.51
CA THR A 284 -7.05 9.88 0.61
C THR A 284 -7.59 11.21 1.14
N SER A 285 -8.87 11.27 1.51
CA SER A 285 -9.49 12.50 2.02
C SER A 285 -8.77 13.02 3.27
N LYS A 286 -8.36 12.14 4.18
CA LYS A 286 -7.67 12.53 5.43
C LYS A 286 -6.17 12.83 5.25
N SER A 287 -5.55 12.33 4.18
CA SER A 287 -4.12 12.54 3.90
C SER A 287 -3.83 13.72 2.96
N ILE A 288 -4.87 14.30 2.34
CA ILE A 288 -4.75 15.54 1.56
C ILE A 288 -4.53 16.71 2.51
N ILE A 289 -3.34 17.29 2.47
CA ILE A 289 -2.94 18.46 3.25
C ILE A 289 -2.38 19.49 2.26
N LYS A 290 -2.79 20.76 2.41
CA LYS A 290 -2.30 21.84 1.56
C LYS A 290 -0.80 22.10 1.80
N PRO A 291 -0.02 22.59 0.81
CA PRO A 291 1.42 22.73 0.94
C PRO A 291 1.88 23.59 2.14
N ASP A 292 1.19 24.70 2.42
CA ASP A 292 1.45 25.60 3.55
C ASP A 292 1.23 24.91 4.91
N GLN A 293 0.11 24.21 5.06
CA GLN A 293 -0.19 23.42 6.25
C GLN A 293 0.80 22.26 6.42
N ARG A 294 1.15 21.58 5.32
CA ARG A 294 2.12 20.49 5.33
C ARG A 294 3.50 20.98 5.77
N TYR A 295 3.92 22.16 5.32
CA TYR A 295 5.16 22.81 5.75
C TYR A 295 5.14 23.05 7.27
N MET A 296 4.10 23.71 7.78
CA MET A 296 3.97 23.99 9.22
C MET A 296 4.01 22.71 10.06
N GLU A 297 3.29 21.67 9.64
CA GLU A 297 3.30 20.39 10.36
C GLU A 297 4.67 19.71 10.37
N ILE A 298 5.41 19.76 9.27
CA ILE A 298 6.77 19.20 9.23
C ILE A 298 7.70 20.00 10.15
N MET A 299 7.61 21.33 10.17
CA MET A 299 8.41 22.17 11.08
C MET A 299 8.06 21.89 12.54
N ASN A 300 6.78 21.77 12.90
CA ASN A 300 6.35 21.38 14.25
C ASN A 300 6.92 20.01 14.67
N ILE A 301 6.99 19.06 13.73
CA ILE A 301 7.61 17.76 13.97
C ILE A 301 9.10 17.94 14.25
N MET A 302 9.81 18.70 13.42
CA MET A 302 11.24 18.99 13.61
C MET A 302 11.52 19.64 14.97
N ASP A 303 10.67 20.57 15.41
CA ASP A 303 10.80 21.22 16.72
C ASP A 303 10.57 20.24 17.87
N SER A 304 9.52 19.42 17.79
CA SER A 304 9.17 18.43 18.82
C SER A 304 10.22 17.34 19.04
N ARG A 305 11.17 17.18 18.09
CA ARG A 305 12.20 16.15 18.16
C ARG A 305 13.35 16.46 19.10
N ASP A 306 13.49 17.72 19.56
CA ASP A 306 14.47 18.10 20.58
C ASP A 306 15.88 17.49 20.34
N PHE A 307 16.35 17.54 19.09
CA PHE A 307 17.62 16.92 18.66
C PHE A 307 18.81 17.39 19.49
N GLU A 308 18.77 18.62 19.98
CA GLU A 308 19.80 19.24 20.83
C GLU A 308 19.91 18.56 22.20
N LYS A 309 18.84 17.94 22.69
CA LYS A 309 18.81 17.17 23.93
C LYS A 309 19.05 15.67 23.71
N ASP A 310 19.26 15.22 22.47
CA ASP A 310 19.50 13.80 22.18
C ASP A 310 20.94 13.42 22.58
N PRO A 311 21.13 12.58 23.62
CA PRO A 311 22.47 12.22 24.10
C PRO A 311 23.28 11.47 23.04
N TYR A 312 22.61 10.73 22.15
CA TYR A 312 23.25 10.03 21.06
C TYR A 312 23.79 11.01 20.00
N LEU A 313 23.09 12.10 19.72
CA LEU A 313 23.59 13.10 18.77
C LEU A 313 24.71 13.95 19.39
N LYS A 314 24.53 14.35 20.65
CA LYS A 314 25.50 15.15 21.42
C LYS A 314 26.87 14.46 21.51
N GLN A 315 26.92 13.15 21.80
CA GLN A 315 28.17 12.39 21.92
C GLN A 315 29.01 12.37 20.62
N LEU A 316 28.38 12.55 19.46
CA LEU A 316 29.06 12.59 18.16
C LEU A 316 29.14 14.01 17.57
N ASN A 317 28.81 15.04 18.36
CA ASN A 317 28.78 16.44 17.94
C ASN A 317 27.91 16.67 16.68
N ILE A 318 26.84 15.89 16.53
CA ILE A 318 25.90 16.03 15.41
C ILE A 318 24.86 17.08 15.77
N HIS A 319 24.81 18.13 14.95
CA HIS A 319 23.83 19.21 15.08
C HIS A 319 22.89 19.18 13.88
N VAL A 320 21.60 19.35 14.13
CA VAL A 320 20.57 19.43 13.09
C VAL A 320 20.10 20.88 13.01
N ASP A 321 20.30 21.52 11.86
CA ASP A 321 19.64 22.79 11.59
C ASP A 321 18.17 22.54 11.27
N LYS A 322 17.29 23.05 12.13
CA LYS A 322 15.84 22.91 12.04
C LYS A 322 15.12 24.26 11.89
N ARG A 323 15.84 25.37 11.72
CA ARG A 323 15.25 26.73 11.69
C ARG A 323 14.36 26.92 10.46
N GLU A 324 14.80 26.39 9.32
CA GLU A 324 14.06 26.45 8.06
C GLU A 324 14.34 25.22 7.19
N MET A 325 13.43 24.93 6.25
CA MET A 325 13.72 23.96 5.21
C MET A 325 14.78 24.50 4.25
N LEU A 326 15.60 23.60 3.72
CA LEU A 326 16.62 23.89 2.73
C LEU A 326 16.05 24.68 1.53
N GLN A 327 16.54 25.91 1.33
CA GLN A 327 16.13 26.76 0.22
C GLN A 327 16.92 26.42 -1.05
N ILE A 328 16.21 26.19 -2.16
CA ILE A 328 16.81 25.82 -3.46
C ILE A 328 16.26 26.73 -4.54
N LYS A 329 17.16 27.30 -5.37
CA LYS A 329 16.77 28.06 -6.56
C LYS A 329 16.15 27.11 -7.60
N ALA A 330 14.86 27.29 -7.88
CA ALA A 330 14.14 26.56 -8.91
C ALA A 330 13.91 27.43 -10.16
N ARG A 331 13.54 26.79 -11.28
CA ARG A 331 13.14 27.48 -12.52
C ARG A 331 11.79 26.97 -12.97
N ILE A 332 10.92 27.88 -13.43
CA ILE A 332 9.66 27.55 -14.08
C ILE A 332 9.94 27.46 -15.58
N LEU A 333 9.74 26.29 -16.17
CA LEU A 333 9.90 26.10 -17.61
C LEU A 333 8.68 26.64 -18.35
N ASN A 334 8.89 27.20 -19.53
CA ASN A 334 7.78 27.62 -20.39
C ASN A 334 6.91 26.41 -20.75
N PRO A 335 5.58 26.52 -20.66
CA PRO A 335 4.70 25.44 -21.08
C PRO A 335 4.84 25.16 -22.58
N PRO A 336 4.67 23.90 -23.00
CA PRO A 336 4.61 23.59 -24.43
C PRO A 336 3.27 24.04 -25.03
N GLU A 337 3.27 24.25 -26.35
CA GLU A 337 2.05 24.45 -27.13
C GLU A 337 1.34 23.12 -27.42
N ILE A 338 0.02 23.09 -27.20
CA ILE A 338 -0.82 21.94 -27.51
C ILE A 338 -1.64 22.25 -28.74
N ARG A 339 -1.53 21.45 -29.81
CA ARG A 339 -2.32 21.66 -31.03
C ARG A 339 -3.47 20.67 -31.15
N PHE A 340 -4.62 21.22 -31.52
CA PHE A 340 -5.87 20.53 -31.83
C PHE A 340 -6.31 20.87 -33.26
N ARG A 341 -7.48 20.35 -33.66
CA ARG A 341 -8.13 20.71 -34.94
C ARG A 341 -9.40 21.51 -34.70
N GLN A 342 -9.70 22.41 -35.62
CA GLN A 342 -11.03 23.01 -35.79
C GLN A 342 -11.33 23.08 -37.29
N GLY A 343 -12.25 22.24 -37.76
CA GLY A 343 -12.39 22.01 -39.19
C GLY A 343 -11.10 21.45 -39.79
N GLN A 344 -10.60 22.07 -40.86
CA GLN A 344 -9.32 21.72 -41.48
C GLN A 344 -8.12 22.43 -40.82
N ASN A 345 -8.36 23.46 -40.00
CA ASN A 345 -7.32 24.29 -39.42
C ASN A 345 -6.74 23.68 -38.13
N GLU A 346 -5.46 23.94 -37.89
CA GLU A 346 -4.83 23.67 -36.59
C GLU A 346 -5.07 24.85 -35.63
N ILE A 347 -5.38 24.53 -34.38
CA ILE A 347 -5.53 25.52 -33.30
C ILE A 347 -4.53 25.20 -32.20
N VAL A 348 -3.86 26.23 -31.73
CA VAL A 348 -2.95 26.16 -30.60
C VAL A 348 -3.69 26.58 -29.33
N GLU A 349 -3.66 25.71 -28.33
CA GLU A 349 -4.16 25.99 -26.99
C GLU A 349 -3.00 26.20 -26.02
N SER A 350 -3.07 27.26 -25.23
CA SER A 350 -2.08 27.57 -24.20
C SER A 350 -2.27 26.68 -22.97
N VAL A 351 -1.19 26.13 -22.43
CA VAL A 351 -1.23 25.39 -21.16
C VAL A 351 -1.08 26.36 -20.00
N ASN A 352 -2.04 26.33 -19.08
CA ASN A 352 -2.03 27.15 -17.87
C ASN A 352 -1.76 26.27 -16.63
N VAL A 353 -0.59 26.42 -16.01
CA VAL A 353 -0.13 25.64 -14.83
C VAL A 353 -0.38 24.13 -15.02
N GLY A 354 0.11 23.60 -16.15
CA GLY A 354 -0.02 22.18 -16.50
C GLY A 354 -1.43 21.71 -16.86
N LYS A 355 -2.39 22.62 -17.04
CA LYS A 355 -3.78 22.30 -17.39
C LYS A 355 -4.15 22.91 -18.74
N TRP A 356 -4.89 22.14 -19.52
CA TRP A 356 -5.58 22.58 -20.72
C TRP A 356 -6.90 21.81 -20.83
N ARG A 357 -7.82 22.30 -21.66
CA ARG A 357 -9.05 21.59 -22.00
C ARG A 357 -9.17 21.55 -23.51
N ILE A 358 -9.76 20.48 -24.04
CA ILE A 358 -10.07 20.43 -25.48
C ILE A 358 -11.26 21.36 -25.80
N GLY A 359 -12.26 21.45 -24.92
CA GLY A 359 -13.35 22.41 -25.05
C GLY A 359 -14.09 22.26 -26.38
N ARG A 360 -14.21 23.32 -27.18
CA ARG A 360 -14.86 23.30 -28.49
C ARG A 360 -14.02 22.70 -29.62
N ASN A 361 -12.76 22.36 -29.35
CA ASN A 361 -11.85 21.84 -30.37
C ASN A 361 -12.12 20.36 -30.65
N ARG A 362 -11.66 19.90 -31.83
CA ARG A 362 -11.68 18.50 -32.26
C ARG A 362 -10.33 17.86 -32.04
N PHE A 363 -10.32 16.53 -31.96
CA PHE A 363 -9.07 15.78 -31.90
C PHE A 363 -8.20 16.02 -33.12
N TYR A 364 -6.88 16.01 -32.93
CA TYR A 364 -5.93 16.20 -34.01
C TYR A 364 -6.12 15.17 -35.14
N ARG A 365 -6.41 13.93 -34.77
CA ARG A 365 -6.84 12.86 -35.67
C ARG A 365 -7.90 12.01 -34.97
N ALA A 366 -9.09 11.92 -35.53
CA ALA A 366 -10.15 11.03 -35.08
C ALA A 366 -10.46 9.98 -36.17
N PRO A 367 -10.47 8.67 -35.84
CA PRO A 367 -10.80 7.62 -36.80
C PRO A 367 -12.31 7.54 -37.06
N GLU A 368 -12.70 6.97 -38.22
CA GLU A 368 -14.09 6.61 -38.50
C GLU A 368 -14.50 5.37 -37.67
N ILE A 369 -15.67 5.45 -37.03
CA ILE A 369 -16.34 4.35 -36.33
C ILE A 369 -17.51 3.88 -37.20
N LYS A 370 -17.27 2.81 -37.95
CA LYS A 370 -18.22 2.17 -38.88
C LYS A 370 -19.20 1.26 -38.17
N SER A 371 -18.74 0.50 -37.17
CA SER A 371 -19.58 -0.42 -36.40
C SER A 371 -19.14 -0.44 -34.94
N TRP A 372 -20.12 -0.32 -34.04
CA TRP A 372 -19.91 -0.32 -32.59
C TRP A 372 -21.12 -0.90 -31.87
N GLY A 373 -20.97 -1.18 -30.59
CA GLY A 373 -22.07 -1.67 -29.76
C GLY A 373 -22.02 -1.17 -28.32
N LEU A 374 -23.18 -1.18 -27.68
CA LEU A 374 -23.36 -0.87 -26.28
C LEU A 374 -23.83 -2.13 -25.54
N ILE A 375 -23.11 -2.51 -24.50
CA ILE A 375 -23.42 -3.65 -23.63
C ILE A 375 -23.66 -3.13 -22.22
N TYR A 376 -24.77 -3.52 -21.63
CA TYR A 376 -24.99 -3.36 -20.19
C TYR A 376 -24.66 -4.67 -19.48
N TYR A 377 -23.78 -4.59 -18.48
CA TYR A 377 -23.29 -5.73 -17.71
C TYR A 377 -23.57 -5.50 -16.22
N GLY A 378 -24.68 -6.08 -15.75
CA GLY A 378 -25.12 -5.97 -14.37
C GLY A 378 -26.43 -6.71 -14.12
N HIS A 379 -27.09 -6.37 -13.01
CA HIS A 379 -28.39 -6.92 -12.63
C HIS A 379 -29.49 -6.51 -13.63
N ARG A 380 -30.56 -7.31 -13.73
CA ARG A 380 -31.66 -7.09 -14.67
C ARG A 380 -32.14 -5.62 -14.61
N PRO A 381 -32.08 -4.87 -15.72
CA PRO A 381 -32.43 -3.46 -15.72
C PRO A 381 -33.94 -3.28 -15.57
N ASN A 382 -34.35 -2.34 -14.71
CA ASN A 382 -35.74 -1.86 -14.66
C ASN A 382 -36.00 -0.85 -15.80
N GLN A 383 -37.23 -0.36 -15.92
CA GLN A 383 -37.63 0.58 -16.98
C GLN A 383 -36.78 1.85 -16.99
N GLN A 384 -36.48 2.42 -15.82
CA GLN A 384 -35.66 3.62 -15.69
C GLN A 384 -34.21 3.39 -16.16
N ILE A 385 -33.63 2.24 -15.82
CA ILE A 385 -32.29 1.85 -16.26
C ILE A 385 -32.26 1.73 -17.79
N ASN A 386 -33.25 1.04 -18.38
CA ASN A 386 -33.34 0.90 -19.84
C ASN A 386 -33.46 2.25 -20.55
N GLN A 387 -34.30 3.16 -20.03
CA GLN A 387 -34.44 4.50 -20.59
C GLN A 387 -33.10 5.25 -20.57
N THR A 388 -32.41 5.27 -19.43
CA THR A 388 -31.11 5.94 -19.28
C THR A 388 -30.05 5.38 -20.25
N ILE A 389 -30.01 4.06 -20.43
CA ILE A 389 -29.07 3.40 -21.35
C ILE A 389 -29.39 3.78 -22.80
N ASN A 390 -30.68 3.78 -23.17
CA ASN A 390 -31.12 4.15 -24.51
C ASN A 390 -30.82 5.63 -24.82
N ASP A 391 -31.10 6.52 -23.87
CA ASP A 391 -30.81 7.95 -23.99
C ASP A 391 -29.31 8.17 -24.19
N PHE A 392 -28.47 7.48 -23.40
CA PHE A 392 -27.02 7.53 -23.55
C PHE A 392 -26.55 6.97 -24.91
N ALA A 393 -27.14 5.86 -25.36
CA ALA A 393 -26.83 5.25 -26.66
C ALA A 393 -27.14 6.20 -27.83
N TYR A 394 -28.21 6.98 -27.71
CA TYR A 394 -28.62 7.97 -28.70
C TYR A 394 -27.72 9.22 -28.69
N GLN A 395 -27.37 9.73 -27.50
CA GLN A 395 -26.57 10.96 -27.35
C GLN A 395 -25.08 10.76 -27.64
N LEU A 396 -24.52 9.58 -27.33
CA LEU A 396 -23.08 9.35 -27.45
C LEU A 396 -22.52 9.62 -28.86
N PRO A 397 -23.14 9.17 -29.97
CA PRO A 397 -22.68 9.50 -31.31
C PRO A 397 -22.55 11.00 -31.58
N GLU A 398 -23.52 11.80 -31.16
CA GLU A 398 -23.50 13.25 -31.35
C GLU A 398 -22.33 13.89 -30.58
N LEU A 399 -22.15 13.50 -29.32
CA LEU A 399 -21.03 13.96 -28.49
C LEU A 399 -19.66 13.59 -29.09
N LEU A 400 -19.54 12.41 -29.70
CA LEU A 400 -18.31 12.01 -30.41
C LEU A 400 -18.12 12.82 -31.70
N ARG A 401 -19.18 13.10 -32.48
CA ARG A 401 -19.07 13.94 -33.69
C ARG A 401 -18.55 15.34 -33.36
N HIS A 402 -18.96 15.93 -32.24
CA HIS A 402 -18.42 17.22 -31.79
C HIS A 402 -16.90 17.21 -31.58
N LYS A 403 -16.31 16.06 -31.27
CA LYS A 403 -14.85 15.89 -31.11
C LYS A 403 -14.14 15.43 -32.38
N GLY A 404 -14.86 15.37 -33.51
CA GLY A 404 -14.31 15.10 -34.84
C GLY A 404 -14.43 13.65 -35.31
N PHE A 405 -15.08 12.77 -34.55
CA PHE A 405 -15.33 11.41 -35.02
C PHE A 405 -16.35 11.40 -36.16
N ILE A 406 -16.13 10.54 -37.15
CA ILE A 406 -17.16 10.12 -38.09
C ILE A 406 -17.72 8.81 -37.53
N ILE A 407 -18.90 8.86 -36.91
CA ILE A 407 -19.56 7.69 -36.33
C ILE A 407 -20.86 7.41 -37.07
N ARG A 408 -20.93 6.24 -37.71
CA ARG A 408 -22.12 5.80 -38.43
C ARG A 408 -23.23 5.42 -37.44
N PRO A 409 -24.50 5.68 -37.77
CA PRO A 409 -25.64 5.41 -36.91
C PRO A 409 -25.97 3.91 -36.75
N ASP A 410 -25.06 2.99 -37.11
CA ASP A 410 -25.23 1.55 -36.89
C ASP A 410 -25.07 1.22 -35.39
N LEU A 411 -26.08 1.63 -34.60
CA LEU A 411 -26.27 1.25 -33.22
C LEU A 411 -26.93 -0.13 -33.20
N LYS A 412 -26.17 -1.17 -32.87
CA LYS A 412 -26.76 -2.44 -32.45
C LYS A 412 -26.85 -2.44 -30.93
N LEU A 413 -27.98 -1.94 -30.42
CA LEU A 413 -28.32 -2.08 -29.01
C LEU A 413 -28.57 -3.57 -28.74
N VAL A 414 -27.69 -4.19 -27.96
CA VAL A 414 -27.88 -5.59 -27.55
C VAL A 414 -28.40 -5.55 -26.12
N PRO A 415 -29.73 -5.62 -25.89
CA PRO A 415 -30.24 -5.76 -24.53
C PRO A 415 -29.81 -7.14 -24.01
N ILE A 416 -29.15 -7.18 -22.86
CA ILE A 416 -28.86 -8.45 -22.18
C ILE A 416 -29.49 -8.45 -20.79
N ILE A 417 -30.36 -9.44 -20.62
CA ILE A 417 -30.97 -9.92 -19.39
C ILE A 417 -30.10 -11.07 -18.87
N GLU A 418 -29.77 -10.99 -17.59
CA GLU A 418 -29.22 -12.03 -16.71
C GLU A 418 -27.83 -12.61 -17.04
N THR A 419 -26.96 -12.59 -16.01
CA THR A 419 -25.81 -13.47 -15.76
C THR A 419 -25.41 -14.42 -16.89
N SER A 420 -24.89 -13.87 -17.97
CA SER A 420 -24.30 -14.64 -19.07
C SER A 420 -22.95 -14.04 -19.45
N ASN A 421 -22.01 -14.95 -19.68
CA ASN A 421 -20.62 -14.69 -20.04
C ASN A 421 -20.50 -13.54 -21.05
N ILE A 422 -19.79 -12.46 -20.68
CA ILE A 422 -19.51 -11.30 -21.54
C ILE A 422 -18.88 -11.69 -22.89
N GLU A 423 -18.32 -12.89 -22.98
CA GLU A 423 -17.82 -13.48 -24.22
C GLU A 423 -18.86 -13.61 -25.31
N LYS A 424 -20.12 -13.96 -25.00
CA LYS A 424 -21.16 -14.13 -26.02
C LYS A 424 -21.45 -12.82 -26.77
N PRO A 425 -21.85 -11.71 -26.12
CA PRO A 425 -22.09 -10.45 -26.83
C PRO A 425 -20.85 -9.91 -27.54
N LEU A 426 -19.66 -10.04 -26.92
CA LEU A 426 -18.43 -9.59 -27.57
C LEU A 426 -18.09 -10.43 -28.80
N THR A 427 -18.34 -11.75 -28.78
CA THR A 427 -18.11 -12.65 -29.92
C THR A 427 -19.07 -12.33 -31.06
N GLU A 428 -20.35 -12.12 -30.76
CA GLU A 428 -21.33 -11.70 -31.75
C GLU A 428 -20.99 -10.33 -32.35
N GLY A 429 -20.57 -9.38 -31.52
CA GLY A 429 -20.07 -8.08 -31.96
C GLY A 429 -18.83 -8.19 -32.85
N SER A 430 -17.87 -9.04 -32.46
CA SER A 430 -16.67 -9.34 -33.24
C SER A 430 -17.02 -9.91 -34.62
N LYS A 431 -17.94 -10.88 -34.69
CA LYS A 431 -18.43 -11.45 -35.97
C LYS A 431 -19.12 -10.41 -36.84
N LYS A 432 -19.77 -9.42 -36.23
CA LYS A 432 -20.39 -8.27 -36.90
C LYS A 432 -19.40 -7.15 -37.26
N GLY A 433 -18.10 -7.30 -36.95
CA GLY A 433 -17.07 -6.32 -37.28
C GLY A 433 -17.03 -5.10 -36.35
N TRP A 434 -17.47 -5.24 -35.09
CA TRP A 434 -17.40 -4.14 -34.12
C TRP A 434 -15.96 -3.65 -33.93
N GLN A 435 -15.75 -2.35 -34.16
CA GLN A 435 -14.49 -1.68 -33.86
C GLN A 435 -14.41 -1.24 -32.39
N LEU A 436 -15.57 -0.99 -31.77
CA LEU A 436 -15.69 -0.50 -30.40
C LEU A 436 -16.88 -1.14 -29.69
N ALA A 437 -16.66 -1.64 -28.48
CA ALA A 437 -17.71 -2.04 -27.54
C ALA A 437 -17.68 -1.14 -26.31
N ILE A 438 -18.74 -0.37 -26.09
CA ILE A 438 -18.96 0.36 -24.84
C ILE A 438 -19.64 -0.58 -23.86
N VAL A 439 -19.09 -0.74 -22.66
CA VAL A 439 -19.61 -1.67 -21.63
C VAL A 439 -19.98 -0.89 -20.37
N ILE A 440 -21.27 -0.78 -20.07
CA ILE A 440 -21.77 -0.19 -18.83
C ILE A 440 -21.72 -1.25 -17.74
N LEU A 441 -20.90 -1.03 -16.70
CA LEU A 441 -20.73 -1.93 -15.57
C LEU A 441 -21.65 -1.49 -14.43
N ASN A 442 -22.62 -2.32 -14.08
CA ASN A 442 -23.48 -2.17 -12.89
C ASN A 442 -23.32 -3.40 -11.98
N THR A 443 -22.10 -3.56 -11.47
CA THR A 443 -21.67 -4.69 -10.65
C THR A 443 -20.64 -4.21 -9.63
N ASP A 444 -20.69 -4.77 -8.43
CA ASP A 444 -19.70 -4.53 -7.39
C ASP A 444 -18.45 -5.41 -7.54
N ALA A 445 -18.46 -6.35 -8.51
CA ALA A 445 -17.38 -7.30 -8.71
C ALA A 445 -16.27 -6.75 -9.62
N SER A 446 -15.05 -6.65 -9.07
CA SER A 446 -13.84 -6.30 -9.84
C SER A 446 -13.54 -7.27 -10.99
N GLN A 447 -13.96 -8.52 -10.88
CA GLN A 447 -13.75 -9.58 -11.87
C GLN A 447 -14.41 -9.24 -13.21
N SER A 448 -15.60 -8.60 -13.20
CA SER A 448 -16.32 -8.25 -14.43
C SER A 448 -15.54 -7.31 -15.35
N TYR A 449 -14.74 -6.39 -14.80
CA TYR A 449 -13.86 -5.54 -15.60
C TYR A 449 -12.70 -6.34 -16.23
N SER A 450 -12.11 -7.26 -15.46
CA SER A 450 -11.02 -8.12 -15.95
C SER A 450 -11.47 -8.98 -17.11
N ASP A 451 -12.64 -9.61 -17.01
CA ASP A 451 -13.19 -10.49 -18.04
C ASP A 451 -13.46 -9.73 -19.35
N VAL A 452 -14.06 -8.54 -19.27
CA VAL A 452 -14.28 -7.65 -20.43
C VAL A 452 -12.95 -7.33 -21.14
N LYS A 453 -11.88 -7.08 -20.38
CA LYS A 453 -10.57 -6.72 -20.93
C LYS A 453 -9.87 -7.92 -21.54
N GLN A 454 -9.87 -9.05 -20.85
CA GLN A 454 -9.25 -10.29 -21.30
C GLN A 454 -9.92 -10.78 -22.59
N ILE A 455 -11.24 -10.93 -22.58
CA ILE A 455 -11.98 -11.47 -23.71
C ILE A 455 -11.95 -10.51 -24.90
N GLY A 456 -12.27 -9.22 -24.67
CA GLY A 456 -12.27 -8.23 -25.73
C GLY A 456 -10.90 -8.05 -26.39
N HIS A 457 -9.84 -7.87 -25.59
CA HIS A 457 -8.52 -7.54 -26.12
C HIS A 457 -7.71 -8.76 -26.57
N GLN A 458 -7.66 -9.83 -25.77
CA GLN A 458 -6.78 -10.98 -26.05
C GLN A 458 -7.43 -12.02 -26.95
N LYS A 459 -8.73 -12.29 -26.78
CA LYS A 459 -9.41 -13.35 -27.55
C LYS A 459 -9.99 -12.85 -28.87
N LEU A 460 -10.65 -11.68 -28.86
CA LEU A 460 -11.49 -11.24 -29.98
C LEU A 460 -10.94 -10.04 -30.77
N GLY A 461 -9.95 -9.31 -30.23
CA GLY A 461 -9.41 -8.12 -30.87
C GLY A 461 -10.34 -6.89 -30.89
N VAL A 462 -11.49 -6.95 -30.20
CA VAL A 462 -12.47 -5.84 -30.11
C VAL A 462 -12.03 -4.84 -29.04
N ARG A 463 -11.95 -3.55 -29.39
CA ARG A 463 -11.61 -2.50 -28.42
C ARG A 463 -12.77 -2.26 -27.47
N THR A 464 -12.54 -2.38 -26.16
CA THR A 464 -13.58 -2.18 -25.14
C THR A 464 -13.37 -0.89 -24.34
N GLN A 465 -14.45 -0.16 -24.07
CA GLN A 465 -14.46 1.00 -23.18
C GLN A 465 -15.55 0.82 -22.11
N CYS A 466 -15.14 0.68 -20.86
CA CYS A 466 -16.06 0.46 -19.74
C CYS A 466 -16.51 1.79 -19.14
N ILE A 467 -17.75 1.86 -18.66
CA ILE A 467 -18.34 3.00 -17.95
C ILE A 467 -18.99 2.46 -16.68
N ASP A 468 -18.76 3.08 -15.53
CA ASP A 468 -19.48 2.75 -14.29
C ASP A 468 -20.91 3.30 -14.38
N TRP A 469 -21.92 2.46 -14.09
CA TRP A 469 -23.33 2.82 -14.05
C TRP A 469 -23.60 4.11 -13.27
N LYS A 470 -22.95 4.30 -12.12
CA LYS A 470 -23.09 5.50 -11.27
C LYS A 470 -22.70 6.79 -11.98
N THR A 471 -21.95 6.70 -13.08
CA THR A 471 -21.58 7.85 -13.90
C THR A 471 -22.75 8.33 -14.76
N LEU A 472 -23.58 7.40 -15.27
CA LEU A 472 -24.75 7.73 -16.08
C LEU A 472 -25.86 8.36 -15.22
N CYS A 473 -25.92 8.05 -13.93
CA CYS A 473 -26.88 8.64 -12.99
C CYS A 473 -26.53 10.08 -12.55
N ARG A 474 -25.46 10.69 -13.08
CA ARG A 474 -25.06 12.06 -12.74
C ARG A 474 -25.88 13.07 -13.54
N ASN A 475 -25.89 14.33 -13.10
CA ASN A 475 -26.50 15.40 -13.88
C ASN A 475 -25.82 15.58 -15.25
N MET A 476 -26.54 16.19 -16.19
CA MET A 476 -26.13 16.29 -17.60
C MET A 476 -24.77 16.98 -17.77
N ASP A 477 -24.49 18.06 -17.04
CA ASP A 477 -23.21 18.76 -17.14
C ASP A 477 -22.01 17.87 -16.77
N LYS A 478 -22.13 17.11 -15.67
CA LYS A 478 -21.08 16.17 -15.25
C LYS A 478 -20.95 15.00 -16.23
N LEU A 479 -22.06 14.56 -16.82
CA LEU A 479 -22.05 13.52 -17.84
C LEU A 479 -21.32 14.01 -19.11
N HIS A 480 -21.60 15.23 -19.59
CA HIS A 480 -20.91 15.83 -20.74
C HIS A 480 -19.40 15.94 -20.50
N MET A 481 -18.98 16.47 -19.34
CA MET A 481 -17.56 16.52 -18.97
C MET A 481 -16.92 15.13 -18.90
N TYR A 482 -17.67 14.13 -18.41
CA TYR A 482 -17.18 12.75 -18.38
C TYR A 482 -17.02 12.18 -19.80
N VAL A 483 -18.00 12.40 -20.68
CA VAL A 483 -17.95 11.92 -22.07
C VAL A 483 -16.82 12.61 -22.85
N GLU A 484 -16.51 13.87 -22.56
CA GLU A 484 -15.32 14.53 -23.13
C GLU A 484 -14.03 13.78 -22.77
N ASN A 485 -13.86 13.37 -21.51
CA ASN A 485 -12.72 12.54 -21.10
C ASN A 485 -12.79 11.10 -21.64
N LEU A 486 -14.00 10.54 -21.77
CA LEU A 486 -14.23 9.22 -22.35
C LEU A 486 -13.82 9.20 -23.84
N SER A 487 -14.17 10.24 -24.58
CA SER A 487 -13.89 10.38 -26.01
C SER A 487 -12.38 10.39 -26.29
N GLN A 488 -11.58 11.01 -25.41
CA GLN A 488 -10.12 10.97 -25.48
C GLN A 488 -9.57 9.54 -25.39
N LYS A 489 -10.18 8.68 -24.54
CA LYS A 489 -9.77 7.28 -24.39
C LYS A 489 -10.22 6.42 -25.57
N ILE A 490 -11.42 6.67 -26.09
CA ILE A 490 -11.94 6.01 -27.29
C ILE A 490 -11.04 6.32 -28.47
N ASN A 491 -10.68 7.60 -28.67
CA ASN A 491 -9.87 8.05 -29.80
C ASN A 491 -8.53 7.32 -29.85
N VAL A 492 -7.78 7.32 -28.75
CA VAL A 492 -6.47 6.65 -28.67
C VAL A 492 -6.58 5.13 -28.85
N LYS A 493 -7.63 4.49 -28.31
CA LYS A 493 -7.84 3.04 -28.49
C LYS A 493 -8.09 2.63 -29.94
N LEU A 494 -8.66 3.54 -30.72
CA LEU A 494 -8.94 3.35 -32.15
C LEU A 494 -7.80 3.88 -33.04
N GLY A 495 -6.66 4.28 -32.45
CA GLY A 495 -5.48 4.76 -33.19
C GLY A 495 -5.53 6.24 -33.59
N GLY A 496 -6.48 7.01 -33.05
CA GLY A 496 -6.51 8.47 -33.19
C GLY A 496 -5.46 9.19 -32.35
N ILE A 497 -5.31 10.48 -32.61
CA ILE A 497 -4.41 11.40 -31.91
C ILE A 497 -5.26 12.50 -31.30
N ASN A 498 -5.25 12.64 -29.97
CA ASN A 498 -6.05 13.67 -29.30
C ASN A 498 -5.51 15.07 -29.59
N SER A 499 -4.21 15.25 -29.37
CA SER A 499 -3.48 16.48 -29.59
C SER A 499 -2.02 16.16 -29.94
N ILE A 500 -1.33 17.12 -30.54
CA ILE A 500 0.12 17.06 -30.73
C ILE A 500 0.79 18.12 -29.87
N VAL A 501 2.00 17.81 -29.41
CA VAL A 501 2.89 18.76 -28.74
C VAL A 501 3.97 19.13 -29.75
N ASN A 502 4.29 20.41 -29.87
CA ASN A 502 5.40 20.83 -30.73
C ASN A 502 6.75 20.45 -30.08
N THR A 503 7.24 19.25 -30.37
CA THR A 503 8.50 18.72 -29.83
C THR A 503 9.74 19.43 -30.39
N LYS A 504 9.64 20.08 -31.56
CA LYS A 504 10.75 20.84 -32.16
C LYS A 504 11.20 22.04 -31.31
N LEU A 505 10.29 22.62 -30.53
CA LEU A 505 10.61 23.69 -29.56
C LEU A 505 11.32 23.16 -28.30
N ALA A 506 11.17 21.85 -28.00
CA ALA A 506 11.71 21.23 -26.79
C ALA A 506 13.11 20.64 -26.99
N LEU A 507 13.54 20.42 -28.23
CA LEU A 507 14.85 19.87 -28.57
C LEU A 507 15.84 21.02 -28.83
N THR A 508 17.09 20.86 -28.39
CA THR A 508 18.13 21.86 -28.68
C THR A 508 18.35 21.98 -30.19
N GLN A 509 18.84 23.14 -30.65
CA GLN A 509 19.05 23.45 -32.08
C GLN A 509 19.83 22.35 -32.84
N SER A 510 20.76 21.66 -32.15
CA SER A 510 21.58 20.58 -32.70
C SER A 510 20.80 19.34 -33.16
N PHE A 511 19.54 19.17 -32.75
CA PHE A 511 18.75 17.95 -32.94
C PHE A 511 17.44 18.17 -33.71
N GLN A 512 17.24 19.35 -34.31
CA GLN A 512 15.94 19.71 -34.92
C GLN A 512 15.54 18.84 -36.13
N ASN A 513 16.51 18.18 -36.78
CA ASN A 513 16.29 17.33 -37.95
C ASN A 513 16.40 15.83 -37.65
N ASP A 514 16.74 15.45 -36.42
CA ASP A 514 16.94 14.05 -36.06
C ASP A 514 15.61 13.38 -35.69
N LEU A 515 15.49 12.10 -36.03
CA LEU A 515 14.35 11.27 -35.65
C LEU A 515 14.61 10.62 -34.28
N PHE A 516 13.76 10.95 -33.31
CA PHE A 516 13.84 10.38 -31.96
C PHE A 516 12.77 9.32 -31.73
N MET A 517 13.14 8.29 -30.98
CA MET A 517 12.20 7.31 -30.42
C MET A 517 12.23 7.40 -28.90
N PHE A 518 11.08 7.66 -28.29
CA PHE A 518 10.93 7.74 -26.84
C PHE A 518 10.53 6.37 -26.29
N PHE A 519 11.31 5.88 -25.33
CA PHE A 519 11.00 4.67 -24.59
C PHE A 519 10.54 5.02 -23.17
N GLY A 520 9.51 4.32 -22.70
CA GLY A 520 9.11 4.31 -21.30
C GLY A 520 9.13 2.87 -20.79
N ALA A 521 9.73 2.63 -19.63
CA ALA A 521 9.79 1.30 -19.03
C ALA A 521 9.30 1.37 -17.57
N ASP A 522 8.48 0.40 -17.17
CA ASP A 522 8.00 0.25 -15.80
C ASP A 522 7.96 -1.23 -15.40
N VAL A 523 8.14 -1.51 -14.10
CA VAL A 523 8.03 -2.85 -13.52
C VAL A 523 7.04 -2.80 -12.37
N THR A 524 5.94 -3.54 -12.50
CA THR A 524 4.92 -3.66 -11.46
C THR A 524 5.12 -4.96 -10.68
N HIS A 525 5.29 -4.84 -9.36
CA HIS A 525 5.37 -5.97 -8.43
C HIS A 525 4.01 -6.26 -7.78
N SER A 526 3.71 -7.52 -7.49
CA SER A 526 2.51 -7.90 -6.75
C SER A 526 2.60 -7.44 -5.28
N THR A 527 1.58 -6.72 -4.81
CA THR A 527 1.57 -6.15 -3.45
C THR A 527 1.14 -7.15 -2.37
N SER A 528 0.65 -8.34 -2.73
CA SER A 528 -0.10 -9.21 -1.81
C SER A 528 0.26 -10.70 -1.83
N SER A 529 1.15 -11.15 -2.71
CA SER A 529 1.58 -12.56 -2.78
C SER A 529 2.99 -12.67 -3.36
N THR A 530 3.85 -13.41 -2.67
CA THR A 530 5.22 -13.76 -3.10
C THR A 530 5.25 -14.61 -4.38
N ASP A 531 4.14 -15.25 -4.74
CA ASP A 531 4.05 -16.21 -5.85
C ASP A 531 3.62 -15.61 -7.20
N ARG A 532 3.31 -14.31 -7.27
CA ARG A 532 2.94 -13.68 -8.55
C ARG A 532 4.19 -13.09 -9.23
N PRO A 533 4.39 -13.32 -10.55
CA PRO A 533 5.51 -12.75 -11.26
C PRO A 533 5.41 -11.23 -11.30
N SER A 534 6.56 -10.58 -11.42
CA SER A 534 6.61 -9.15 -11.73
C SER A 534 6.33 -8.96 -13.21
N VAL A 535 5.61 -7.89 -13.56
CA VAL A 535 5.30 -7.57 -14.96
C VAL A 535 6.17 -6.37 -15.37
N ALA A 536 7.07 -6.60 -16.32
CA ALA A 536 7.83 -5.54 -16.95
C ALA A 536 7.10 -5.08 -18.22
N ALA A 537 6.91 -3.78 -18.39
CA ALA A 537 6.29 -3.18 -19.57
C ALA A 537 7.22 -2.12 -20.17
N VAL A 538 7.35 -2.15 -21.50
CA VAL A 538 8.09 -1.16 -22.28
C VAL A 538 7.17 -0.59 -23.35
N VAL A 539 7.13 0.73 -23.47
CA VAL A 539 6.45 1.46 -24.53
C VAL A 539 7.46 2.20 -25.39
N ALA A 540 7.18 2.33 -26.69
CA ALA A 540 8.02 3.06 -27.64
C ALA A 540 7.17 3.94 -28.55
N SER A 541 7.57 5.19 -28.77
CA SER A 541 6.90 6.10 -29.70
C SER A 541 6.99 5.56 -31.13
N ARG A 542 5.92 5.73 -31.91
CA ARG A 542 5.82 5.16 -33.27
C ARG A 542 5.89 6.18 -34.39
N GLU A 543 5.87 7.46 -34.05
CA GLU A 543 5.82 8.57 -35.01
C GLU A 543 6.55 9.79 -34.44
N PRO A 544 7.03 10.73 -35.29
CA PRO A 544 7.82 11.89 -34.85
C PRO A 544 7.11 12.82 -33.87
N THR A 545 5.78 12.92 -33.95
CA THR A 545 4.95 13.70 -33.00
C THR A 545 4.91 13.10 -31.60
N SER A 546 5.35 11.84 -31.45
CA SER A 546 5.35 11.09 -30.20
C SER A 546 3.98 11.00 -29.53
N SER A 547 2.91 11.02 -30.33
CA SER A 547 1.52 10.92 -29.86
C SER A 547 1.01 9.48 -29.80
N LEU A 548 1.63 8.55 -30.52
CA LEU A 548 1.29 7.12 -30.53
C LEU A 548 2.43 6.26 -30.01
N TYR A 549 2.08 5.27 -29.19
CA TYR A 549 3.02 4.33 -28.59
C TYR A 549 2.64 2.88 -28.89
N ALA A 550 3.65 2.05 -29.17
CA ALA A 550 3.54 0.59 -29.08
C ALA A 550 3.88 0.16 -27.66
N ALA A 551 3.32 -0.96 -27.20
CA ALA A 551 3.63 -1.53 -25.90
C ALA A 551 4.03 -3.01 -26.04
N ARG A 552 4.99 -3.43 -25.23
CA ARG A 552 5.36 -4.83 -24.98
C ARG A 552 5.40 -5.04 -23.48
N PHE A 553 4.95 -6.20 -23.02
CA PHE A 553 5.05 -6.60 -21.62
C PHE A 553 5.53 -8.04 -21.51
N CYS A 554 6.18 -8.36 -20.41
CA CYS A 554 6.73 -9.68 -20.12
C CYS A 554 6.54 -9.98 -18.62
N GLU A 555 6.11 -11.20 -18.32
CA GLU A 555 6.08 -11.73 -16.97
C GLU A 555 7.44 -12.34 -16.64
N ARG A 556 8.06 -11.92 -15.54
CA ARG A 556 9.27 -12.55 -15.01
C ARG A 556 9.05 -12.98 -13.57
N LYS A 557 9.32 -14.26 -13.28
CA LYS A 557 9.59 -14.68 -11.90
C LYS A 557 10.88 -13.98 -11.45
N LEU A 558 10.91 -13.50 -10.21
CA LEU A 558 12.09 -12.90 -9.62
C LEU A 558 13.27 -13.89 -9.72
N LEU A 559 14.21 -13.62 -10.63
CA LEU A 559 15.60 -13.99 -10.38
C LEU A 559 16.03 -13.04 -9.27
N ILE A 560 16.11 -13.55 -8.04
CA ILE A 560 16.83 -12.88 -6.98
C ILE A 560 18.26 -12.80 -7.49
N ILE A 561 18.63 -11.64 -8.06
CA ILE A 561 20.04 -11.30 -8.22
C ILE A 561 20.51 -11.06 -6.80
N ILE A 562 20.97 -12.13 -6.14
CA ILE A 562 21.89 -12.00 -5.02
C ILE A 562 23.05 -11.23 -5.64
N PRO A 563 23.39 -10.01 -5.18
CA PRO A 563 24.61 -9.37 -5.64
C PRO A 563 25.70 -10.39 -5.37
N GLN A 564 26.35 -10.89 -6.43
CA GLN A 564 27.55 -11.67 -6.28
C GLN A 564 28.45 -10.82 -5.39
N SER A 565 28.73 -11.33 -4.20
CA SER A 565 29.88 -10.87 -3.43
C SER A 565 31.04 -10.88 -4.40
N ASP A 566 31.64 -9.71 -4.63
CA ASP A 566 32.87 -9.59 -5.40
C ASP A 566 33.82 -10.68 -4.89
N HIS A 567 34.08 -11.65 -5.78
CA HIS A 567 35.11 -12.65 -5.54
C HIS A 567 36.42 -11.89 -5.40
N ILE A 568 37.01 -12.08 -4.24
CA ILE A 568 38.42 -11.82 -3.96
C ILE A 568 39.21 -12.68 -4.96
N ASP A 569 39.98 -12.02 -5.80
CA ASP A 569 41.32 -12.47 -6.21
C ASP A 569 42.29 -11.32 -5.92
#